data_AF-A0AAU2VG63-F1
#
_entry.id   AF-A0AAU2VG63-F1
#
_cell.length_a   1.000
_cell.length_b   1.000
_cell.length_c   1.000
_cell.angle_alpha   90.00
_cell.angle_beta   90.00
_cell.angle_gamma   90.00
#
_symmetry.space_group_name_H-M   'P 1'
#
loop_
_entity.id
_entity.type
_entity.pdbx_description
1 polymer ?
#
loop_
_entity_poly.entity_id
_entity_poly.type
_entity_poly.pdbx_seq_one_letter_code
_entity_poly.pdbx_strand_id
1 'polypeptide(L)' 'MHRLHDDGNTVIVVEHDLDVIKHTAWIIDIGPDTGKHGGQVVFTGIPTDMTRTSRTHTAEHLRMSLPKRMGAHLLLGRPA' A
#
# COMPACT_ATOMS: atom_id res chain seq x y z
N MET A 1 -1.69 0.76 -15.35
CA MET A 1 -2.72 0.47 -14.33
C MET A 1 -3.84 1.50 -14.34
N HIS A 2 -3.55 2.80 -14.39
CA HIS A 2 -4.58 3.85 -14.33
C HIS A 2 -5.69 3.71 -15.37
N ARG A 3 -5.37 3.50 -16.66
CA ARG A 3 -6.39 3.34 -17.71
C ARG A 3 -7.44 2.26 -17.42
N LEU A 4 -7.01 1.09 -16.92
CA LEU A 4 -7.94 0.00 -16.59
C LEU A 4 -8.86 0.36 -15.42
N HIS A 5 -8.31 1.04 -14.41
CA HIS A 5 -9.08 1.54 -13.28
C HIS A 5 -10.08 2.63 -13.70
N ASP A 6 -9.63 3.58 -14.53
CA ASP A 6 -10.44 4.70 -15.01
C ASP A 6 -11.60 4.23 -15.90
N ASP A 7 -11.44 3.08 -16.57
CA ASP A 7 -12.49 2.38 -17.31
C ASP A 7 -13.50 1.65 -16.40
N GLY A 8 -13.41 1.81 -15.07
CA GLY A 8 -14.33 1.23 -14.07
C GLY A 8 -13.96 -0.19 -13.61
N ASN A 9 -12.79 -0.71 -14.00
CA ASN A 9 -12.37 -2.05 -13.57
C ASN A 9 -11.74 -2.03 -12.17
N THR A 10 -11.93 -3.12 -11.43
CA THR A 10 -11.13 -3.39 -10.23
C THR A 10 -9.84 -4.10 -10.64
N VAL A 11 -8.69 -3.52 -10.29
CA VAL A 11 -7.37 -4.08 -10.59
C VAL A 11 -6.73 -4.53 -9.28
N ILE A 12 -6.41 -5.82 -9.18
CA ILE A 12 -5.69 -6.40 -8.05
C ILE A 12 -4.30 -6.77 -8.52
N VAL A 13 -3.28 -6.34 -7.77
CA VAL A 13 -1.87 -6.58 -8.10
C VAL A 13 -1.13 -7.12 -6.88
N VAL A 14 -0.14 -7.97 -7.11
CA VAL A 14 0.81 -8.41 -6.08
C VAL A 14 2.14 -7.74 -6.41
N GLU A 15 2.61 -6.87 -5.54
CA GLU A 15 3.76 -6.02 -5.82
C GLU A 15 4.69 -5.85 -4.63
N HIS A 16 5.95 -5.56 -4.96
CA HIS A 16 6.99 -5.19 -4.01
C HIS A 16 7.61 -3.83 -4.34
N ASP A 17 7.34 -3.29 -5.53
CA ASP A 17 7.78 -1.94 -5.89
C ASP A 17 6.97 -0.89 -5.11
N LEU A 18 7.67 -0.17 -4.23
CA LEU A 18 7.09 0.87 -3.39
C LEU A 18 6.52 2.03 -4.21
N ASP A 19 7.08 2.31 -5.39
CA ASP A 19 6.53 3.36 -6.27
C ASP A 19 5.18 2.95 -6.85
N VAL A 20 4.93 1.66 -7.07
CA VAL A 20 3.58 1.19 -7.42
C VAL A 20 2.66 1.26 -6.20
N ILE A 21 3.10 0.76 -5.05
CA ILE A 21 2.31 0.69 -3.81
C ILE A 21 1.83 2.09 -3.36
N LYS A 22 2.67 3.13 -3.46
CA LYS A 22 2.32 4.52 -3.12
C LYS A 22 1.09 5.06 -3.84
N HIS A 23 0.79 4.56 -5.04
CA HIS A 23 -0.31 5.03 -5.88
C HIS A 23 -1.58 4.16 -5.76
N THR A 24 -1.60 3.18 -4.85
CA THR A 24 -2.76 2.30 -4.65
C THR A 24 -3.81 2.94 -3.74
N ALA A 25 -5.08 2.59 -3.97
CA ALA A 25 -6.18 3.02 -3.09
C ALA A 25 -6.30 2.15 -1.83
N TRP A 26 -5.92 0.87 -1.93
CA TRP A 26 -6.07 -0.13 -0.86
C TRP A 26 -4.89 -1.09 -0.86
N ILE A 27 -4.41 -1.46 0.32
CA ILE A 27 -3.32 -2.42 0.51
C ILE A 27 -3.82 -3.59 1.37
N ILE A 28 -3.48 -4.81 0.95
CA ILE A 28 -3.55 -6.02 1.77
C ILE A 28 -2.12 -6.53 1.93
N ASP A 29 -1.61 -6.53 3.15
CA ASP A 29 -0.23 -6.94 3.46
C ASP A 29 -0.23 -8.36 4.03
N ILE A 30 0.63 -9.22 3.49
CA ILE A 30 0.71 -10.63 3.85
C ILE A 30 2.04 -10.92 4.52
N GLY A 31 2.01 -11.55 5.69
CA GLY A 31 3.20 -11.84 6.50
C GLY A 31 2.86 -12.71 7.71
N PRO A 32 3.56 -12.56 8.85
CA PRO A 32 4.64 -11.59 9.11
C PRO A 32 5.97 -11.91 8.38
N ASP A 33 6.16 -13.17 7.99
CA ASP A 33 7.36 -13.66 7.32
C ASP A 33 6.97 -14.51 6.08
N THR A 34 7.90 -15.26 5.52
CA THR A 34 7.71 -16.10 4.33
C THR A 34 7.52 -17.58 4.66
N GLY A 35 7.02 -18.34 3.69
CA GLY A 35 6.82 -19.79 3.82
C GLY A 35 5.91 -20.16 5.00
N LYS A 36 6.33 -21.12 5.83
CA LYS A 36 5.54 -21.63 6.98
C LYS A 36 5.32 -20.62 8.10
N HIS A 37 6.05 -19.50 8.09
CA HIS A 37 5.94 -18.43 9.09
C HIS A 37 5.12 -17.24 8.58
N GLY A 38 4.61 -17.32 7.35
CA GLY A 38 3.77 -16.31 6.72
C GLY A 38 2.31 -16.72 6.57
N GLY A 39 1.67 -16.15 5.55
CA GLY A 39 0.32 -16.53 5.11
C GLY A 39 -0.82 -15.86 5.89
N GLN A 40 -0.52 -14.86 6.72
CA GLN A 40 -1.52 -14.10 7.48
C GLN A 40 -1.70 -12.72 6.89
N VAL A 41 -2.94 -12.22 6.90
CA VAL A 41 -3.21 -10.81 6.63
C VAL A 41 -2.77 -10.01 7.84
N VAL A 42 -1.65 -9.30 7.72
CA VAL A 42 -1.06 -8.53 8.81
C VAL A 42 -1.45 -7.05 8.77
N PHE A 43 -1.97 -6.58 7.64
CA PHE A 43 -2.60 -5.27 7.49
C PHE A 43 -3.61 -5.28 6.34
N THR A 44 -4.69 -4.51 6.49
CA THR A 44 -5.63 -4.20 5.39
C THR A 44 -6.16 -2.78 5.58
N GLY A 45 -6.15 -1.98 4.53
CA GLY A 45 -6.61 -0.59 4.60
C GLY A 45 -5.94 0.33 3.59
N ILE A 46 -6.14 1.63 3.76
CA ILE A 46 -5.55 2.67 2.92
C ILE A 46 -4.06 2.88 3.24
N PRO A 47 -3.22 3.32 2.28
CA PRO A 47 -1.77 3.50 2.50
C PRO A 47 -1.40 4.45 3.65
N THR A 48 -2.24 5.47 3.89
CA THR A 48 -2.12 6.39 5.03
C THR A 48 -2.21 5.68 6.37
N ASP A 49 -3.16 4.75 6.51
CA ASP A 49 -3.32 4.00 7.74
C ASP A 49 -2.12 3.08 7.94
N MET A 50 -1.67 2.39 6.89
CA MET A 50 -0.46 1.55 6.94
C MET A 50 0.74 2.36 7.46
N THR A 51 1.01 3.50 6.83
CA THR A 51 2.16 4.34 7.16
C THR A 51 2.04 4.99 8.54
N ARG A 52 0.84 5.13 9.11
CA ARG A 52 0.65 5.71 10.45
C ARG A 52 0.66 4.68 11.57
N THR A 53 0.08 3.50 11.36
CA THR A 53 -0.24 2.56 12.46
C THR A 53 0.42 1.20 12.33
N SER A 54 0.69 0.73 11.10
CA SER A 54 1.19 -0.63 10.88
C SER A 54 2.67 -0.80 11.26
N ARG A 55 3.03 -1.96 11.81
CA ARG A 55 4.41 -2.32 12.17
C ARG A 55 5.00 -3.41 11.27
N THR A 56 4.46 -3.58 10.07
CA THR A 56 4.94 -4.57 9.10
C THR A 56 6.18 -4.09 8.35
N HIS A 57 6.94 -5.03 7.76
CA HIS A 57 8.09 -4.70 6.92
C HIS A 57 7.72 -3.79 5.75
N THR A 58 6.60 -4.05 5.10
CA THR A 58 6.06 -3.21 4.02
C THR A 58 5.81 -1.78 4.51
N ALA A 59 5.19 -1.61 5.68
CA ALA A 59 4.91 -0.29 6.25
C ALA A 59 6.20 0.49 6.58
N GLU A 60 7.22 -0.17 7.08
CA GLU A 60 8.53 0.44 7.36
C GLU A 60 9.20 0.95 6.08
N HIS A 61 9.28 0.11 5.05
CA HIS A 61 9.86 0.49 3.76
C HIS A 61 9.04 1.58 3.06
N LEU A 62 7.72 1.48 3.10
CA LEU A 62 6.84 2.50 2.54
C LEU A 62 7.09 3.87 3.19
N ARG A 63 7.20 3.95 4.53
CA ARG A 63 7.57 5.20 5.23
C ARG A 63 8.91 5.75 4.78
N MET A 64 9.93 4.90 4.63
CA MET A 64 11.27 5.32 4.21
C MET A 64 11.29 5.86 2.78
N SER A 65 10.42 5.33 1.91
CA SER A 65 10.33 5.74 0.51
C SER A 65 9.50 7.01 0.28
N LEU A 66 8.80 7.52 1.30
CA LEU A 66 8.01 8.75 1.19
C LEU A 66 8.90 10.01 1.31
N PRO A 67 8.68 11.04 0.48
CA PRO A 67 9.46 12.27 0.55
C PRO A 67 9.31 13.00 1.89
N LYS A 68 10.43 13.44 2.48
CA LYS A 68 10.49 14.10 3.81
C LYS A 68 9.73 15.43 3.92
N ARG A 69 9.19 15.95 2.82
CA ARG A 69 8.32 17.14 2.75
C ARG A 69 7.21 16.95 1.72
N MET A 70 6.36 15.95 1.89
CA MET A 70 5.09 15.89 1.17
C MET A 70 3.95 15.83 2.18
N GLY A 71 3.40 17.01 2.49
CA GLY A 71 2.21 17.14 3.32
C GLY A 71 1.02 16.52 2.60
N ALA A 72 0.33 15.61 3.30
CA ALA A 72 -1.07 15.13 3.19
C ALA A 72 -1.73 14.85 1.83
N HIS A 73 -1.20 15.32 0.69
CA HIS A 73 -1.92 15.42 -0.57
C HIS A 73 -1.78 14.17 -1.45
N LEU A 74 -0.66 13.42 -1.35
CA LEU A 74 -0.48 12.15 -2.08
C LEU A 74 -1.12 10.94 -1.38
N LEU A 75 -1.68 11.18 -0.20
CA LEU A 75 -2.08 10.14 0.76
C LEU A 75 -3.61 10.09 0.94
N LEU A 76 -4.31 11.10 0.44
CA LEU A 76 -5.75 11.09 0.32
C LEU A 76 -6.06 10.39 -1.01
N GLY A 77 -6.48 9.13 -0.92
CA GLY A 77 -7.15 8.46 -2.03
C GLY A 77 -8.24 9.40 -2.53
N ARG A 78 -8.13 9.82 -3.80
CA ARG A 78 -9.17 10.64 -4.41
C ARG A 78 -10.43 9.79 -4.45
N PRO A 79 -11.57 10.24 -3.90
CA PRO A 79 -12.83 9.55 -4.14
C PRO A 79 -13.11 9.64 -5.64
N ALA A 80 -13.61 8.54 -6.21
CA ALA A 80 -14.27 8.52 -7.51
C ALA A 80 -15.54 9.38 -7.48
#